data_AF-A0A1I2DDP9-F1
#
_entry.id   AF-A0A1I2DDP9-F1
#
_cell.length_a   1.000
_cell.length_b   1.000
_cell.length_c   1.000
_cell.angle_alpha   90.00
_cell.angle_beta   90.00
_cell.angle_gamma   90.00
#
_symmetry.space_group_name_H-M   'P 1'
#
loop_
_entity.id
_entity.type
_entity.pdbx_description
1 polymer ?
#
loop_
_entity_poly.entity_id
_entity_poly.type
_entity_poly.pdbx_seq_one_letter_code
_entity_poly.pdbx_strand_id
1 'polypeptide(L)'
;MTNEEPGSSHPNADNSPFSEQINPLLIDLLYPSESDEPLEAVTCYLKQTEPLTVSQIKDWQMLPPSMYVEEIPENDFWEPVTTEQDWYTDEEKTRTAKFQQLRQFLEKELTGRQVFRVGETEMDVYLLGRQTDGERAGIKTKIVQT
;
A
#
# COMPACT_ATOMS: atom_id res chain seq x y z
N MET A 1 -9.49 -31.01 48.56
CA MET A 1 -10.27 -29.81 48.20
C MET A 1 -9.46 -29.09 47.13
N THR A 2 -9.75 -29.28 45.84
CA THR A 2 -10.81 -28.55 45.09
C THR A 2 -10.41 -27.06 45.06
N ASN A 3 -10.06 -26.41 43.94
CA ASN A 3 -10.44 -26.59 42.54
C ASN A 3 -9.52 -25.72 41.62
N GLU A 4 -9.16 -26.21 40.43
CA GLU A 4 -9.51 -25.68 39.08
C GLU A 4 -8.49 -24.70 38.43
N GLU A 5 -7.79 -25.18 37.39
CA GLU A 5 -7.34 -24.37 36.23
C GLU A 5 -8.55 -24.19 35.25
N PRO A 6 -8.48 -23.49 34.09
CA PRO A 6 -7.45 -22.59 33.52
C PRO A 6 -8.01 -21.26 32.94
N GLY A 7 -7.21 -20.20 32.92
CA GLY A 7 -7.49 -18.97 32.18
C GLY A 7 -6.88 -19.00 30.77
N SER A 8 -7.43 -19.81 29.88
CA SER A 8 -7.08 -19.88 28.46
C SER A 8 -7.32 -18.53 27.78
N SER A 9 -6.28 -17.69 27.68
CA SER A 9 -6.31 -16.53 26.79
C SER A 9 -6.12 -17.03 25.37
N HIS A 10 -7.23 -17.30 24.69
CA HIS A 10 -7.25 -17.35 23.24
C HIS A 10 -6.81 -15.97 22.74
N PRO A 11 -5.73 -15.82 21.94
CA PRO A 11 -5.54 -14.60 21.19
C PRO A 11 -6.72 -14.52 20.21
N ASN A 12 -7.49 -13.44 20.31
CA ASN A 12 -8.58 -13.14 19.39
C ASN A 12 -8.01 -13.16 17.96
N ALA A 13 -8.29 -14.25 17.23
CA ALA A 13 -7.98 -14.38 15.84
C ALA A 13 -8.98 -13.53 15.05
N ASP A 14 -8.72 -12.21 14.93
CA ASP A 14 -9.09 -11.32 13.81
C ASP A 14 -8.76 -9.85 14.16
N ASN A 15 -7.49 -9.51 14.49
CA ASN A 15 -7.10 -8.11 14.76
C ASN A 15 -5.60 -7.84 14.52
N SER A 16 -4.98 -8.56 13.58
CA SER A 16 -3.59 -8.28 13.21
C SER A 16 -3.52 -6.90 12.55
N PRO A 17 -2.55 -6.04 12.92
CA PRO A 17 -2.36 -4.74 12.29
C PRO A 17 -2.22 -4.92 10.77
N PHE A 18 -2.74 -3.96 10.00
CA PHE A 18 -2.71 -4.00 8.54
C PHE A 18 -1.33 -4.36 7.95
N SER A 19 -0.25 -3.87 8.56
CA SER A 19 1.12 -4.20 8.16
C SER A 19 1.41 -5.70 8.23
N GLU A 20 0.97 -6.42 9.27
CA GLU A 20 1.16 -7.87 9.37
C GLU A 20 0.41 -8.63 8.29
N GLN A 21 -0.76 -8.15 7.88
CA GLN A 21 -1.58 -8.79 6.86
C GLN A 21 -1.05 -8.54 5.46
N ILE A 22 -0.56 -7.33 5.18
CA ILE A 22 -0.07 -6.96 3.85
C ILE A 22 1.37 -7.39 3.60
N ASN A 23 2.25 -7.40 4.62
CA ASN A 23 3.65 -7.78 4.49
C ASN A 23 3.90 -9.07 3.70
N PRO A 24 3.19 -10.20 3.94
CA PRO A 24 3.41 -11.41 3.15
C PRO A 24 3.06 -11.26 1.66
N LEU A 25 2.20 -10.31 1.30
CA LEU A 25 1.85 -10.01 -0.10
C LEU A 25 2.91 -9.13 -0.79
N LEU A 26 3.77 -8.46 -0.01
CA LEU A 26 4.83 -7.57 -0.52
C LEU A 26 6.18 -8.30 -0.71
N ILE A 27 6.31 -9.54 -0.20
CA ILE A 27 7.56 -10.31 -0.27
C ILE A 27 7.90 -10.62 -1.72
N ASP A 28 9.14 -10.27 -2.11
CA ASP A 28 9.68 -10.43 -3.46
C ASP A 28 8.79 -9.79 -4.54
N LEU A 29 8.05 -8.74 -4.19
CA LEU A 29 7.23 -7.98 -5.11
C LEU A 29 7.88 -6.62 -5.37
N LEU A 30 8.43 -6.47 -6.56
CA LEU A 30 9.08 -5.25 -7.02
C LEU A 30 8.12 -4.50 -7.95
N TYR A 31 8.11 -3.18 -7.89
CA TYR A 31 7.35 -2.34 -8.81
C TYR A 31 8.22 -1.98 -10.03
N PRO A 32 7.74 -2.20 -11.26
CA PRO A 32 8.53 -2.00 -12.46
C PRO A 32 8.87 -0.52 -12.63
N SER A 33 10.16 -0.23 -12.56
CA SER A 33 10.78 1.07 -12.80
C SER A 33 12.20 0.82 -13.28
N GLU A 34 13.02 1.86 -13.47
CA GLU A 34 14.41 1.65 -13.85
C GLU A 34 15.21 0.85 -12.81
N SER A 35 14.82 0.92 -11.53
CA SER A 35 15.52 0.27 -10.41
C SER A 35 14.78 -0.94 -9.82
N ASP A 36 13.58 -1.29 -10.30
CA ASP A 36 12.71 -2.35 -9.74
C ASP A 36 12.63 -2.30 -8.20
N GLU A 37 12.06 -1.23 -7.65
CA GLU A 37 12.01 -0.99 -6.20
C GLU A 37 10.95 -1.85 -5.48
N PRO A 38 11.17 -2.26 -4.23
CA PRO A 38 10.21 -3.04 -3.46
C PRO A 38 8.98 -2.22 -3.07
N LEU A 39 7.90 -2.92 -2.73
CA LEU A 39 6.74 -2.33 -2.06
C LEU A 39 6.86 -2.49 -0.54
N GLU A 40 6.49 -1.44 0.18
CA GLU A 40 6.52 -1.40 1.63
C GLU A 40 5.17 -0.99 2.19
N ALA A 41 4.75 -1.59 3.31
CA ALA A 41 3.57 -1.14 4.03
C ALA A 41 3.81 0.25 4.64
N VAL A 42 2.81 1.12 4.60
CA VAL A 42 2.88 2.45 5.19
C VAL A 42 1.58 2.78 5.94
N THR A 43 1.73 3.51 7.04
CA THR A 43 0.60 4.03 7.84
C THR A 43 0.60 5.54 7.80
N CYS A 44 -0.60 6.13 7.73
CA CYS A 44 -0.81 7.57 7.70
C CYS A 44 -1.77 7.96 8.84
N TYR A 45 -1.33 8.88 9.70
CA TYR A 45 -2.09 9.32 10.87
C TYR A 45 -3.25 10.27 10.53
N LEU A 46 -3.45 10.61 9.26
CA LEU A 46 -4.52 11.50 8.81
C LEU A 46 -5.87 10.78 8.81
N LYS A 47 -6.70 11.07 9.82
CA LYS A 47 -7.99 10.37 10.05
C LYS A 47 -9.21 11.01 9.38
N GLN A 48 -9.00 12.06 8.58
CA GLN A 48 -10.09 12.76 7.90
C GLN A 48 -10.87 11.82 6.97
N THR A 49 -12.18 12.01 6.90
CA THR A 49 -13.07 11.22 6.04
C THR A 49 -13.04 11.69 4.59
N GLU A 50 -12.76 12.97 4.37
CA GLU A 50 -12.64 13.58 3.05
C GLU A 50 -11.38 13.06 2.32
N PRO A 51 -11.36 13.11 0.97
CA PRO A 51 -10.16 12.84 0.20
C PRO A 51 -8.98 13.67 0.70
N LEU A 52 -7.81 13.03 0.80
CA LEU A 52 -6.55 13.69 1.10
C LEU A 52 -6.22 14.66 -0.03
N THR A 53 -5.72 15.84 0.35
CA THR A 53 -5.20 16.82 -0.59
C THR A 53 -3.69 16.72 -0.68
N VAL A 54 -3.13 17.18 -1.80
CA VAL A 54 -1.67 17.31 -1.99
C VAL A 54 -0.99 18.02 -0.82
N SER A 55 -1.58 19.09 -0.29
CA SER A 55 -1.03 19.83 0.85
C SER A 55 -0.95 18.99 2.13
N GLN A 56 -1.92 18.11 2.36
CA GLN A 56 -1.92 17.22 3.54
C GLN A 56 -0.89 16.11 3.41
N ILE A 57 -0.65 15.60 2.19
CA ILE A 57 0.44 14.65 1.94
C ILE A 57 1.80 15.32 2.19
N LYS A 58 1.96 16.57 1.74
CA LYS A 58 3.17 17.35 2.03
C LYS A 58 3.39 17.54 3.53
N ASP A 59 2.36 17.88 4.29
CA ASP A 59 2.44 18.05 5.74
C ASP A 59 2.75 16.71 6.44
N TRP A 60 2.06 15.63 6.06
CA TRP A 60 2.26 14.28 6.59
C TRP A 60 3.70 13.79 6.42
N GLN A 61 4.27 14.02 5.23
CA GLN A 61 5.65 13.66 4.89
C GLN A 61 6.69 14.71 5.31
N MET A 62 6.26 15.81 5.94
CA MET A 62 7.12 16.94 6.31
C MET A 62 7.95 17.49 5.13
N LEU A 63 7.35 17.50 3.93
CA LEU A 63 8.01 17.87 2.69
C LEU A 63 8.14 19.39 2.55
N PRO A 64 9.20 19.86 1.88
CA PRO A 64 9.30 21.27 1.54
C PRO A 64 8.18 21.68 0.58
N PRO A 65 7.72 22.95 0.61
CA PRO A 65 6.64 23.42 -0.26
C PRO A 65 6.98 23.29 -1.75
N SER A 66 8.26 23.38 -2.10
CA SER A 66 8.78 23.20 -3.46
C SER A 66 8.77 21.76 -3.95
N MET A 67 8.56 20.77 -3.08
CA MET A 67 8.48 19.36 -3.49
C MET A 67 7.30 19.16 -4.44
N TYR A 68 7.52 18.52 -5.58
CA TYR A 68 6.42 18.14 -6.46
C TYR A 68 5.62 17.01 -5.81
N VAL A 69 4.31 17.21 -5.71
CA VAL A 69 3.37 16.20 -5.22
C VAL A 69 2.11 16.30 -6.05
N GLU A 70 1.65 15.17 -6.57
CA GLU A 70 0.43 15.08 -7.36
C GLU A 70 -0.41 13.88 -6.93
N GLU A 71 -1.72 13.98 -7.10
CA GLU A 71 -2.63 12.85 -7.02
C GLU A 71 -2.81 12.27 -8.42
N ILE A 72 -2.68 10.95 -8.55
CA ILE A 72 -2.92 10.23 -9.79
C ILE A 72 -4.08 9.26 -9.63
N PRO A 73 -4.76 8.87 -10.74
CA PRO A 73 -5.75 7.82 -10.69
C PRO A 73 -5.17 6.50 -10.15
N GLU A 74 -5.91 5.82 -9.28
CA GLU A 74 -5.52 4.50 -8.78
C GLU A 74 -5.27 3.50 -9.92
N ASN A 75 -6.03 3.60 -11.02
CA ASN A 75 -5.84 2.75 -12.19
C ASN A 75 -4.45 2.91 -12.82
N ASP A 76 -3.90 4.12 -12.86
CA ASP A 76 -2.58 4.40 -13.46
C ASP A 76 -1.43 3.77 -12.66
N PHE A 77 -1.65 3.49 -11.37
CA PHE A 77 -0.73 2.73 -10.53
C PHE A 77 -0.83 1.22 -10.78
N TRP A 78 -2.05 0.71 -10.99
CA TRP A 78 -2.25 -0.73 -11.16
C TRP A 78 -2.05 -1.22 -12.59
N GLU A 79 -2.39 -0.42 -13.59
CA GLU A 79 -2.33 -0.79 -15.01
C GLU A 79 -0.98 -1.41 -15.43
N PRO A 80 0.19 -0.83 -15.11
CA PRO A 80 1.47 -1.40 -15.54
C PRO A 80 1.82 -2.74 -14.88
N VAL A 81 1.21 -3.08 -13.75
CA VAL A 81 1.55 -4.28 -12.96
C VAL A 81 0.45 -5.35 -12.95
N THR A 82 -0.79 -4.97 -13.26
CA THR A 82 -1.95 -5.88 -13.29
C THR A 82 -2.36 -6.29 -14.70
N THR A 83 -1.86 -5.61 -15.73
CA THR A 83 -2.12 -5.96 -17.13
C THR A 83 -1.14 -7.01 -17.60
N GLU A 84 -1.62 -8.24 -17.76
CA GLU A 84 -0.84 -9.30 -18.40
C GLU A 84 -0.64 -8.99 -19.88
N GLN A 85 0.58 -9.21 -20.37
CA GLN A 85 0.89 -9.13 -21.79
C GLN A 85 1.08 -10.53 -22.35
N ASP A 86 0.70 -10.74 -23.61
CA ASP A 86 0.81 -12.05 -24.27
C ASP A 86 2.27 -12.57 -24.35
N TRP A 87 3.25 -11.66 -24.28
CA TRP A 87 4.67 -11.96 -24.33
C TRP A 87 5.32 -12.20 -22.96
N TYR A 88 4.55 -12.16 -21.87
CA TYR A 88 5.07 -12.45 -20.52
C TYR A 88 5.47 -13.92 -20.36
N THR A 89 6.62 -14.11 -19.72
CA THR A 89 7.09 -15.38 -19.18
C THR A 89 6.24 -15.85 -17.99
N ASP A 90 6.38 -17.12 -17.59
CA ASP A 90 5.68 -17.64 -16.40
C ASP A 90 6.02 -16.87 -15.10
N GLU A 91 7.25 -16.36 -14.99
CA GLU A 91 7.69 -15.54 -13.86
C GLU A 91 6.97 -14.19 -13.84
N GLU A 92 6.88 -13.52 -14.99
CA GLU A 92 6.15 -12.25 -15.13
C GLU A 92 4.65 -12.42 -14.87
N LYS A 93 4.04 -13.49 -15.37
CA LYS A 93 2.63 -13.82 -15.06
C LYS A 93 2.41 -14.06 -13.57
N THR A 94 3.35 -14.74 -12.91
CA THR A 94 3.30 -14.94 -11.46
C THR A 94 3.40 -13.61 -10.70
N ARG A 95 4.29 -12.70 -11.13
CA ARG A 95 4.38 -11.34 -10.57
C ARG A 95 3.08 -10.57 -10.75
N THR A 96 2.48 -10.60 -11.95
CA THR A 96 1.20 -9.94 -12.21
C THR A 96 0.07 -10.51 -11.34
N ALA A 97 0.00 -11.83 -11.18
CA ALA A 97 -0.97 -12.46 -10.30
C ALA A 97 -0.81 -12.03 -8.84
N LYS A 98 0.44 -11.89 -8.34
CA LYS A 98 0.70 -11.34 -6.99
C LYS A 98 0.20 -9.90 -6.86
N PHE A 99 0.43 -9.04 -7.86
CA PHE A 99 -0.09 -7.67 -7.87
C PHE A 99 -1.61 -7.62 -7.89
N GLN A 100 -2.27 -8.49 -8.67
CA GLN A 100 -3.73 -8.60 -8.67
C GLN A 100 -4.27 -9.02 -7.29
N GLN A 101 -3.61 -9.97 -6.62
CA GLN A 101 -3.96 -10.37 -5.24
C GLN A 101 -3.78 -9.22 -4.25
N LEU A 102 -2.66 -8.49 -4.34
CA LEU A 102 -2.39 -7.31 -3.50
C LEU A 102 -3.46 -6.23 -3.69
N ARG A 103 -3.83 -5.94 -4.95
CA ARG A 103 -4.90 -5.01 -5.28
C ARG A 103 -6.23 -5.42 -4.65
N GLN A 104 -6.63 -6.68 -4.82
CA GLN A 104 -7.88 -7.19 -4.23
C GLN A 104 -7.89 -7.09 -2.70
N PHE A 105 -6.75 -7.38 -2.06
CA PHE A 105 -6.59 -7.21 -0.62
C PHE A 105 -6.79 -5.74 -0.20
N LEU A 106 -6.11 -4.79 -0.87
CA LEU A 106 -6.26 -3.37 -0.59
C LEU A 106 -7.67 -2.86 -0.87
N GLU A 107 -8.33 -3.34 -1.93
CA GLU A 107 -9.70 -2.98 -2.27
C GLU A 107 -10.71 -3.43 -1.20
N LYS A 108 -10.43 -4.57 -0.56
CA LYS A 108 -11.25 -5.14 0.52
C LYS A 108 -11.02 -4.45 1.86
N GLU A 109 -9.75 -4.24 2.24
CA GLU A 109 -9.38 -3.73 3.57
C GLU A 109 -9.45 -2.20 3.66
N LEU A 110 -9.25 -1.49 2.55
CA LEU A 110 -9.18 -0.04 2.52
C LEU A 110 -10.30 0.58 1.70
N THR A 111 -10.85 1.69 2.19
CA THR A 111 -11.87 2.48 1.52
C THR A 111 -11.36 3.87 1.16
N GLY A 112 -11.89 4.48 0.08
CA GLY A 112 -11.47 5.83 -0.34
C GLY A 112 -9.97 5.92 -0.64
N ARG A 113 -9.46 4.94 -1.41
CA ARG A 113 -8.04 4.84 -1.78
C ARG A 113 -7.66 5.97 -2.73
N GLN A 114 -6.48 6.53 -2.52
CA GLN A 114 -5.89 7.59 -3.33
C GLN A 114 -4.42 7.30 -3.54
N VAL A 115 -3.91 7.67 -4.71
CA VAL A 115 -2.51 7.46 -5.06
C VAL A 115 -1.84 8.81 -5.23
N PHE A 116 -0.70 9.01 -4.56
CA PHE A 116 0.09 10.22 -4.63
C PHE A 116 1.50 9.92 -5.08
N ARG A 117 2.02 10.73 -6.01
CA ARG A 117 3.43 10.72 -6.40
C ARG A 117 4.12 11.92 -5.78
N VAL A 118 5.32 11.71 -5.23
CA VAL A 118 6.13 12.71 -4.55
C VAL A 118 7.52 12.70 -5.16
N GLY A 119 7.90 13.72 -5.91
CA GLY A 119 9.18 13.70 -6.65
C GLY A 119 9.05 14.11 -8.11
N GLU A 120 10.19 14.31 -8.76
CA GLU A 120 10.26 14.55 -10.21
C GLU A 120 11.01 13.39 -10.89
N THR A 121 12.27 13.16 -10.52
CA THR A 121 13.12 12.09 -11.09
C THR A 121 13.05 10.79 -10.27
N GLU A 122 13.13 10.92 -8.95
CA GLU A 122 12.91 9.85 -7.99
C GLU A 122 11.58 10.12 -7.29
N MET A 123 10.55 9.39 -7.68
CA MET A 123 9.19 9.58 -7.17
C MET A 123 8.86 8.53 -6.13
N ASP A 124 8.56 8.96 -4.91
CA ASP A 124 7.89 8.11 -3.94
C ASP A 124 6.39 8.08 -4.24
N VAL A 125 5.86 6.89 -4.48
CA VAL A 125 4.46 6.67 -4.81
C VAL A 125 3.77 6.01 -3.64
N TYR A 126 2.70 6.64 -3.16
CA TYR A 126 1.92 6.21 -2.01
C TYR A 126 0.51 5.88 -2.46
N LEU A 127 0.06 4.64 -2.25
CA LEU A 127 -1.35 4.28 -2.30
C LEU A 127 -1.86 4.22 -0.87
N LEU A 128 -2.73 5.15 -0.49
CA LEU A 128 -3.28 5.27 0.85
C LEU A 128 -4.79 5.09 0.80
N GLY A 129 -5.34 4.32 1.73
CA GLY A 129 -6.78 4.24 1.94
C GLY A 129 -7.12 4.17 3.42
N ARG A 130 -8.41 4.29 3.73
CA ARG A 130 -8.92 4.32 5.10
C ARG A 130 -9.31 2.93 5.57
N GLN A 131 -8.79 2.55 6.73
CA GLN A 131 -9.16 1.32 7.43
C GLN A 131 -10.47 1.51 8.21
N THR A 132 -11.04 0.40 8.68
CA THR A 132 -12.25 0.38 9.51
C THR A 132 -12.09 1.08 10.86
N ASP A 133 -10.87 1.10 11.42
CA ASP A 133 -10.53 1.81 12.66
C ASP A 133 -10.48 3.35 12.50
N GLY A 134 -10.49 3.85 11.26
CA GLY A 134 -10.45 5.27 10.93
C GLY A 134 -9.04 5.81 10.64
N GLU A 135 -8.00 5.06 10.98
CA GLU A 135 -6.63 5.31 10.50
C GLU A 135 -6.51 5.09 8.98
N ARG A 136 -5.48 5.67 8.37
CA ARG A 136 -5.12 5.38 6.98
C ARG A 136 -3.89 4.48 6.91
N ALA A 137 -3.91 3.57 5.96
CA ALA A 137 -2.77 2.72 5.66
C ALA A 137 -2.75 2.39 4.18
N GLY A 138 -1.68 1.75 3.74
CA GLY A 138 -1.54 1.30 2.38
C GLY A 138 -0.11 0.91 2.08
N ILE A 139 0.32 1.19 0.86
CA ILE A 139 1.63 0.80 0.35
C ILE A 139 2.38 2.01 -0.17
N LYS A 140 3.70 1.97 -0.07
CA LYS A 140 4.60 2.89 -0.73
C LYS A 140 5.58 2.11 -1.60
N THR A 141 6.02 2.74 -2.67
CA THR A 141 7.13 2.26 -3.50
C THR A 141 7.85 3.46 -4.09
N LYS A 142 9.06 3.24 -4.62
CA LYS A 142 9.83 4.28 -5.31
C LYS A 142 9.84 3.98 -6.80
N ILE A 143 9.68 5.00 -7.62
CA ILE A 143 9.78 4.93 -9.08
C ILE A 143 10.87 5.89 -9.51
N VAL A 144 11.92 5.36 -10.12
CA VAL A 144 12.98 6.15 -10.72
C VAL A 144 12.74 6.26 -12.23
N GLN A 145 12.84 7.47 -12.76
CA GLN A 145 12.80 7.75 -14.20
C GLN A 145 14.07 8.51 -14.58
N THR A 146 14.94 7.96 -15.43
CA THR A 146 16.07 8.71 -16.03
C THR A 146 15.88 9.01 -17.50
#